data_AF-A0AAE5XIC1-F1
#
_entry.id   AF-A0AAE5XIC1-F1
#
_cell.length_a   1.000
_cell.length_b   1.000
_cell.length_c   1.000
_cell.angle_alpha   90.00
_cell.angle_beta   90.00
_cell.angle_gamma   90.00
#
_symmetry.space_group_name_H-M   'P 1'
#
loop_
_entity.id
_entity.type
_entity.pdbx_description
1 polymer ?
#
loop_
_entity_poly.entity_id
_entity_poly.type
_entity_poly.pdbx_seq_one_letter_code
_entity_poly.pdbx_strand_id
1 'polypeptide(L)'
;MDIKEFNSYLDDVSQRSPDSQVSALAEIYRDEFSRQYDQLKSNGGNLGAMQDLLDMIMQQLRMILKMDGSQDTTPSKHDKTGGIDGVCGVSDPPTLNLGVHKSNKIADVDLKDTPVSFDSTLSKALPKGRLSESEGKDVAMQVMDNLIKDFGLTPEQAAGVVGNLYMESDGMNPHINQYSQFGQGASDPRAFGSPTNDRVQDSTGYGWAQWGESRKDGLISFAENNGMDPGSAAANYGFLKHELSSTPESAVIDKLKKTDSVSDAMVVFRQDFERAAVGSSADQERLNKANEIYEAYKSRTA
;
A
#
# COMPACT_ATOMS: atom_id res chain seq x y z
N MET A 1 8.72 22.72 -10.03
CA MET A 1 7.36 23.21 -10.32
C MET A 1 6.87 23.91 -9.06
N ASP A 2 6.34 25.12 -9.13
CA ASP A 2 5.78 25.79 -7.95
C ASP A 2 4.29 25.48 -7.74
N ILE A 3 3.71 25.89 -6.60
CA ILE A 3 2.29 25.63 -6.28
C ILE A 3 1.32 26.25 -7.30
N LYS A 4 1.69 27.34 -7.96
CA LYS A 4 0.83 27.97 -8.98
C LYS A 4 0.86 27.16 -10.27
N GLU A 5 2.05 26.72 -10.68
CA GLU A 5 2.22 25.82 -11.83
C GLU A 5 1.51 24.48 -11.61
N PHE A 6 1.56 23.94 -10.38
CA PHE A 6 0.84 22.73 -9.99
C PHE A 6 -0.67 22.89 -10.09
N ASN A 7 -1.23 23.92 -9.45
CA ASN A 7 -2.67 24.18 -9.51
C ASN A 7 -3.16 24.40 -10.94
N SER A 8 -2.36 25.10 -11.76
CA SER A 8 -2.67 25.30 -13.18
C SER A 8 -2.62 24.00 -13.98
N TYR A 9 -1.72 23.07 -13.65
CA TYR A 9 -1.68 21.74 -14.26
C TYR A 9 -2.90 20.91 -13.87
N LEU A 10 -3.31 20.96 -12.60
CA LEU A 10 -4.52 20.27 -12.15
C LEU A 10 -5.78 20.83 -12.80
N ASP A 11 -5.87 22.14 -13.01
CA ASP A 11 -6.99 22.76 -13.74
C ASP A 11 -7.09 22.24 -15.17
N ASP A 12 -5.96 22.09 -15.85
CA ASP A 12 -5.88 21.51 -17.20
C ASP A 12 -6.25 20.02 -17.22
N VAL A 13 -5.87 19.24 -16.20
CA VAL A 13 -6.25 17.83 -16.05
C VAL A 13 -7.75 17.68 -15.81
N SER A 14 -8.32 18.44 -14.87
CA SER A 14 -9.76 18.41 -14.57
C SER A 14 -10.61 18.85 -15.77
N GLN A 15 -10.15 19.81 -16.56
CA GLN A 15 -10.84 20.23 -17.79
C GLN A 15 -10.82 19.17 -18.89
N ARG A 16 -9.75 18.37 -18.98
CA ARG A 16 -9.62 17.32 -20.00
C ARG A 16 -10.40 16.05 -19.68
N SER A 17 -10.62 15.75 -18.39
CA SER A 17 -11.29 14.52 -17.94
C SER A 17 -12.33 14.78 -16.83
N PRO A 18 -13.38 15.58 -17.09
CA PRO A 18 -14.30 16.11 -16.08
C PRO A 18 -15.14 15.05 -15.34
N ASP A 19 -15.39 13.88 -15.94
CA ASP A 19 -16.22 12.80 -15.37
C ASP A 19 -15.41 11.56 -14.93
N SER A 20 -14.10 11.69 -14.75
CA SER A 20 -13.21 10.57 -14.42
C SER A 20 -12.85 10.52 -12.93
N GLN A 21 -12.53 9.32 -12.41
CA GLN A 21 -11.86 9.16 -11.11
C GLN A 21 -10.62 10.07 -10.96
N VAL A 22 -10.03 10.51 -12.08
CA VAL A 22 -8.86 11.41 -12.12
C VAL A 22 -9.19 12.81 -11.62
N SER A 23 -10.38 13.36 -11.90
CA SER A 23 -10.73 14.71 -11.41
C SER A 23 -10.97 14.73 -9.90
N ALA A 24 -11.63 13.70 -9.37
CA ALA A 24 -11.84 13.55 -7.92
C ALA A 24 -10.50 13.33 -7.18
N LEU A 25 -9.60 12.51 -7.74
CA LEU A 25 -8.25 12.32 -7.16
C LEU A 25 -7.40 13.59 -7.27
N ALA A 26 -7.48 14.33 -8.38
CA ALA A 26 -6.76 15.59 -8.56
C ALA A 26 -7.21 16.65 -7.54
N GLU A 27 -8.51 16.75 -7.24
CA GLU A 27 -9.03 17.64 -6.20
C GLU A 27 -8.57 17.22 -4.80
N ILE A 28 -8.60 15.92 -4.47
CA ILE A 28 -8.09 15.41 -3.19
C ILE A 28 -6.60 15.73 -3.02
N TYR A 29 -5.78 15.50 -4.04
CA TYR A 29 -4.35 15.82 -4.00
C TYR A 29 -4.09 17.34 -3.96
N ARG A 30 -4.93 18.15 -4.61
CA ARG A 30 -4.87 19.63 -4.58
C ARG A 30 -5.10 20.18 -3.18
N ASP A 31 -6.18 19.74 -2.56
CA ASP A 31 -6.63 20.24 -1.27
C ASP A 31 -5.60 19.90 -0.20
N GLU A 32 -5.04 18.69 -0.24
CA GLU A 32 -4.00 18.36 0.71
C GLU A 32 -2.68 19.09 0.43
N PHE A 33 -2.20 19.11 -0.81
CA PHE A 33 -0.94 19.80 -1.10
C PHE A 33 -0.98 21.26 -0.59
N SER A 34 -2.12 21.92 -0.78
CA SER A 34 -2.38 23.27 -0.27
C SER A 34 -2.37 23.32 1.27
N ARG A 35 -3.03 22.38 1.94
CA ARG A 35 -3.05 22.29 3.42
C ARG A 35 -1.65 22.11 4.02
N GLN A 36 -0.84 21.23 3.45
CA GLN A 36 0.53 20.98 3.94
C GLN A 36 1.49 22.12 3.59
N TYR A 37 1.31 22.77 2.44
CA TYR A 37 2.04 23.98 2.07
C TYR A 37 1.85 25.10 3.08
N ASP A 38 0.59 25.36 3.46
CA ASP A 38 0.27 26.41 4.42
C ASP A 38 0.80 26.08 5.83
N GLN A 39 0.74 24.82 6.26
CA GLN A 39 1.31 24.37 7.55
C GLN A 39 2.84 24.46 7.61
N LEU A 40 3.54 24.12 6.53
CA LEU A 40 5.00 24.20 6.50
C LEU A 40 5.48 25.65 6.41
N LYS A 41 4.78 26.48 5.65
CA LYS A 41 5.03 27.92 5.57
C LYS A 41 4.79 28.61 6.92
N SER A 42 3.79 28.21 7.69
CA SER A 42 3.56 28.76 9.03
C SER A 42 4.62 28.34 10.05
N ASN A 43 5.24 27.17 9.85
CA ASN A 43 6.18 26.58 10.81
C ASN A 43 7.66 26.77 10.44
N GLY A 44 7.98 27.50 9.36
CA GLY A 44 9.35 27.71 8.89
C GLY A 44 10.04 26.43 8.41
N GLY A 45 9.27 25.44 7.94
CA GLY A 45 9.74 24.13 7.53
C GLY A 45 10.54 24.13 6.22
N ASN A 46 11.31 23.06 5.99
CA ASN A 46 12.17 22.89 4.82
C ASN A 46 11.34 22.64 3.54
N LEU A 47 11.38 23.58 2.59
CA LEU A 47 10.67 23.49 1.30
C LEU A 47 11.14 22.32 0.41
N GLY A 48 12.30 21.72 0.65
CA GLY A 48 12.81 20.58 -0.15
C GLY A 48 11.89 19.36 -0.10
N ALA A 49 11.41 18.99 1.09
CA ALA A 49 10.49 17.86 1.26
C ALA A 49 9.13 18.09 0.58
N MET A 50 8.74 19.35 0.35
CA MET A 50 7.53 19.68 -0.40
C MET A 50 7.70 19.50 -1.90
N GLN A 51 8.91 19.71 -2.43
CA GLN A 51 9.18 19.45 -3.85
C GLN A 51 9.10 17.94 -4.12
N ASP A 52 9.59 17.11 -3.20
CA ASP A 52 9.48 15.65 -3.30
C ASP A 52 8.02 15.17 -3.24
N LEU A 53 7.21 15.74 -2.34
CA LEU A 53 5.75 15.47 -2.28
C LEU A 53 5.04 15.92 -3.56
N LEU A 54 5.37 17.12 -4.06
CA LEU A 54 4.81 17.66 -5.29
C LEU A 54 5.16 16.78 -6.49
N ASP A 55 6.42 16.35 -6.57
CA ASP A 55 6.91 15.49 -7.64
C ASP A 55 6.28 14.09 -7.55
N MET A 56 6.07 13.55 -6.33
CA MET A 56 5.31 12.32 -6.09
C MET A 56 3.87 12.43 -6.59
N ILE A 57 3.12 13.46 -6.16
CA ILE A 57 1.72 13.67 -6.57
C ILE A 57 1.64 13.82 -8.10
N MET A 58 2.56 14.57 -8.69
CA MET A 58 2.62 14.76 -10.15
C MET A 58 2.96 13.46 -10.89
N GLN A 59 3.83 12.62 -10.35
CA GLN A 59 4.12 11.28 -10.90
C GLN A 59 2.89 10.38 -10.81
N GLN A 60 2.20 10.36 -9.67
CA GLN A 60 0.96 9.60 -9.46
C GLN A 60 -0.12 10.00 -10.48
N LEU A 61 -0.36 11.30 -10.66
CA LEU A 61 -1.33 11.80 -11.64
C LEU A 61 -0.94 11.42 -13.08
N ARG A 62 0.34 11.49 -13.43
CA ARG A 62 0.83 11.04 -14.74
C ARG A 62 0.64 9.54 -14.97
N MET A 63 0.82 8.71 -13.95
CA MET A 63 0.56 7.27 -14.06
C MET A 63 -0.92 6.99 -14.30
N ILE A 64 -1.81 7.61 -13.52
CA ILE A 64 -3.26 7.47 -13.67
C ILE A 64 -3.69 7.90 -15.09
N LEU A 65 -3.21 9.03 -15.58
CA LEU A 65 -3.52 9.54 -16.92
C LEU A 65 -2.99 8.63 -18.05
N LYS A 66 -1.82 7.99 -17.87
CA LYS A 66 -1.28 7.02 -18.85
C LYS A 66 -2.11 5.73 -18.89
N MET A 67 -2.69 5.31 -17.76
CA MET A 67 -3.56 4.14 -17.70
C MET A 67 -4.93 4.39 -18.35
N ASP A 68 -5.49 5.61 -18.23
CA ASP A 68 -6.76 6.01 -18.85
C ASP A 68 -6.62 6.18 -20.39
N GLY A 69 -5.47 6.64 -20.87
CA GLY A 69 -5.15 6.78 -22.29
C GLY A 69 -4.91 5.47 -23.07
N SER A 70 -5.07 4.30 -22.41
CA SER A 70 -4.91 2.98 -23.04
C SER A 70 -6.24 2.33 -23.43
N GLN A 71 -7.33 3.11 -23.56
CA GLN A 71 -8.54 2.66 -24.24
C GLN A 71 -8.40 2.89 -25.76
N ASP A 72 -8.40 1.78 -26.47
CA ASP A 72 -8.26 1.59 -27.91
C ASP A 72 -9.06 2.61 -28.74
N THR A 73 -8.36 3.33 -29.61
CA THR A 73 -8.96 4.29 -30.54
C THR A 73 -9.61 3.56 -31.71
N THR A 74 -10.94 3.36 -31.66
CA THR A 74 -11.75 3.20 -32.88
C THR A 74 -13.01 4.08 -32.81
N PRO A 75 -13.21 5.04 -33.72
CA PRO A 75 -14.37 5.91 -33.70
C PRO A 75 -15.55 5.25 -34.42
N SER A 76 -16.65 4.99 -33.71
CA SER A 76 -17.95 4.71 -34.33
C SER A 76 -18.97 5.82 -34.02
N LYS A 77 -19.68 6.22 -35.07
CA LYS A 77 -20.61 7.35 -35.18
C LYS A 77 -22.06 6.98 -34.78
N HIS A 78 -22.80 8.02 -34.33
CA HIS A 78 -24.28 8.17 -34.28
C HIS A 78 -25.06 7.18 -33.37
N ASP A 79 -26.13 7.52 -32.63
CA ASP A 79 -27.08 8.64 -32.69
C ASP A 79 -27.87 8.78 -31.35
N LYS A 80 -28.14 10.03 -30.96
CA LYS A 80 -29.30 10.67 -30.29
C LYS A 80 -30.30 9.95 -29.32
N THR A 81 -30.55 10.69 -28.21
CA THR A 81 -31.83 11.15 -27.58
C THR A 81 -32.48 10.45 -26.36
N GLY A 82 -32.85 11.30 -25.37
CA GLY A 82 -33.86 11.11 -24.29
C GLY A 82 -33.28 11.33 -22.88
N GLY A 83 -33.42 12.50 -22.21
CA GLY A 83 -34.55 12.91 -21.34
C GLY A 83 -34.58 12.08 -20.04
N ILE A 84 -34.50 12.56 -18.79
CA ILE A 84 -35.21 13.65 -18.11
C ILE A 84 -34.68 13.83 -16.65
N ASP A 85 -34.83 15.04 -16.14
CA ASP A 85 -35.08 15.49 -14.75
C ASP A 85 -34.04 15.34 -13.63
N GLY A 86 -33.69 16.48 -13.03
CA GLY A 86 -32.76 16.60 -11.92
C GLY A 86 -33.40 16.62 -10.54
N VAL A 87 -32.56 16.46 -9.52
CA VAL A 87 -32.74 17.03 -8.17
C VAL A 87 -31.34 17.26 -7.58
N CYS A 88 -31.11 18.49 -7.13
CA CYS A 88 -30.04 18.87 -6.22
C CYS A 88 -30.17 18.11 -4.89
N GLY A 89 -29.12 17.39 -4.51
CA GLY A 89 -28.99 16.74 -3.22
C GLY A 89 -27.53 16.74 -2.80
N VAL A 90 -27.06 17.88 -2.29
CA VAL A 90 -25.88 17.94 -1.42
C VAL A 90 -26.09 16.93 -0.29
N SER A 91 -25.30 15.86 -0.29
CA SER A 91 -25.17 14.95 0.83
C SER A 91 -23.69 14.84 1.16
N ASP A 92 -23.39 15.33 2.37
CA ASP A 92 -22.22 15.18 3.24
C ASP A 92 -20.82 14.91 2.65
N PRO A 93 -19.78 15.62 3.13
CA PRO A 93 -18.40 15.27 2.78
C PRO A 93 -18.12 13.82 3.18
N PRO A 94 -17.36 13.05 2.37
CA PRO A 94 -17.13 11.64 2.63
C PRO A 94 -16.49 11.48 4.01
N THR A 95 -17.21 10.77 4.88
CA THR A 95 -16.71 10.34 6.17
C THR A 95 -15.50 9.44 5.98
N LEU A 96 -14.50 9.61 6.85
CA LEU A 96 -13.25 8.87 6.89
C LEU A 96 -13.55 7.36 7.00
N ASN A 97 -13.58 6.66 5.86
CA ASN A 97 -13.82 5.24 5.80
C ASN A 97 -12.47 4.52 5.85
N LEU A 98 -12.10 4.02 7.02
CA LEU A 98 -11.01 3.06 7.18
C LEU A 98 -11.46 1.74 6.53
N GLY A 99 -11.24 1.65 5.21
CA GLY A 99 -11.23 0.47 4.36
C GLY A 99 -12.15 -0.68 4.77
N VAL A 100 -13.40 -0.67 4.28
CA VAL A 100 -14.14 -1.93 4.08
C VAL A 100 -13.52 -2.62 2.87
N HIS A 101 -12.69 -3.64 3.12
CA HIS A 101 -12.09 -4.46 2.07
C HIS A 101 -13.19 -5.14 1.25
N LYS A 102 -13.18 -4.96 -0.08
CA LYS A 102 -13.99 -5.80 -0.96
C LYS A 102 -13.29 -7.15 -1.09
N SER A 103 -13.93 -8.19 -0.56
CA SER A 103 -13.42 -9.55 -0.54
C SER A 103 -13.08 -10.06 -1.94
N ASN A 104 -11.81 -10.34 -2.21
CA ASN A 104 -11.45 -11.33 -3.22
C ASN A 104 -11.60 -12.70 -2.55
N LYS A 105 -12.70 -13.39 -2.88
CA LYS A 105 -12.94 -14.75 -2.41
C LYS A 105 -11.78 -15.62 -2.87
N ILE A 106 -10.94 -16.08 -1.96
CA ILE A 106 -9.97 -17.12 -2.26
C ILE A 106 -10.81 -18.35 -2.68
N ALA A 107 -10.67 -18.79 -3.93
CA ALA A 107 -11.26 -20.04 -4.38
C ALA A 107 -10.74 -21.15 -3.46
N ASP A 108 -11.62 -22.03 -2.98
CA ASP A 108 -11.31 -23.11 -2.05
C ASP A 108 -9.94 -23.73 -2.36
N VAL A 109 -8.96 -23.45 -1.48
CA VAL A 109 -7.56 -23.78 -1.75
C VAL A 109 -7.40 -25.29 -1.62
N ASP A 110 -7.14 -25.96 -2.74
CA ASP A 110 -6.60 -27.33 -2.73
C ASP A 110 -5.13 -27.25 -2.26
N LEU A 111 -4.91 -27.20 -0.95
CA LEU A 111 -3.61 -27.08 -0.28
C LEU A 111 -2.81 -28.40 -0.32
N LYS A 112 -2.80 -29.07 -1.46
CA LYS A 112 -2.06 -30.31 -1.69
C LYS A 112 -0.81 -30.05 -2.54
N ASP A 113 0.09 -29.18 -2.09
CA ASP A 113 1.42 -29.13 -2.66
C ASP A 113 2.50 -28.86 -1.62
N THR A 114 3.48 -29.76 -1.64
CA THR A 114 4.87 -29.74 -1.14
C THR A 114 5.29 -28.55 -0.26
N PRO A 115 5.90 -28.79 0.93
CA PRO A 115 6.43 -27.72 1.78
C PRO A 115 7.27 -26.74 0.95
N VAL A 116 6.88 -25.46 0.97
CA VAL A 116 7.63 -24.41 0.27
C VAL A 116 9.02 -24.35 0.92
N SER A 117 10.06 -24.61 0.14
CA SER A 117 11.44 -24.46 0.62
C SER A 117 11.72 -22.98 0.85
N PHE A 118 11.69 -22.58 2.12
CA PHE A 118 12.09 -21.26 2.54
C PHE A 118 13.60 -21.17 2.68
N ASP A 119 14.25 -20.56 1.69
CA ASP A 119 15.64 -20.09 1.79
C ASP A 119 15.68 -18.63 2.28
N SER A 120 14.93 -18.37 3.36
CA SER A 120 14.76 -17.04 3.95
C SER A 120 15.50 -16.96 5.28
N THR A 121 16.23 -15.87 5.48
CA THR A 121 16.90 -15.53 6.75
C THR A 121 15.92 -15.12 7.86
N LEU A 122 14.63 -14.98 7.53
CA LEU A 122 13.60 -14.50 8.45
C LEU A 122 13.26 -15.54 9.53
N SER A 123 13.05 -15.06 10.75
CA SER A 123 12.69 -15.90 11.89
C SER A 123 11.35 -16.60 11.70
N LYS A 124 11.32 -17.91 11.98
CA LYS A 124 10.09 -18.72 12.11
C LYS A 124 9.43 -18.61 13.49
N ALA A 125 10.11 -18.00 14.45
CA ALA A 125 9.60 -17.79 15.80
C ALA A 125 8.87 -16.44 15.91
N LEU A 126 7.84 -16.42 16.76
CA LEU A 126 7.16 -15.20 17.18
C LEU A 126 8.14 -14.25 17.89
N PRO A 127 8.20 -12.95 17.52
CA PRO A 127 8.99 -11.98 18.25
C PRO A 127 8.52 -11.81 19.71
N LYS A 128 9.45 -11.43 20.60
CA LYS A 128 9.14 -11.15 22.02
C LYS A 128 8.63 -9.71 22.16
N GLY A 129 7.33 -9.53 21.93
CA GLY A 129 6.70 -8.21 21.95
C GLY A 129 7.00 -7.38 20.70
N ARG A 130 6.61 -6.10 20.74
CA ARG A 130 6.79 -5.13 19.65
C ARG A 130 8.27 -4.96 19.31
N LEU A 131 8.60 -5.00 18.03
CA LEU A 131 9.91 -4.68 17.49
C LEU A 131 10.25 -3.20 17.73
N SER A 132 11.51 -2.94 18.06
CA SER A 132 12.08 -1.61 17.99
C SER A 132 12.19 -1.13 16.54
N GLU A 133 12.38 0.18 16.34
CA GLU A 133 12.57 0.75 15.00
C GLU A 133 13.77 0.15 14.27
N SER A 134 14.88 -0.12 14.97
CA SER A 134 16.06 -0.76 14.36
C SER A 134 15.78 -2.20 13.95
N GLU A 135 15.11 -2.98 14.81
CA GLU A 135 14.73 -4.35 14.47
C GLU A 135 13.76 -4.40 13.28
N GLY A 136 12.79 -3.48 13.25
CA GLY A 136 11.86 -3.32 12.13
C GLY A 136 12.57 -2.99 10.82
N LYS A 137 13.55 -2.09 10.84
CA LYS A 137 14.39 -1.75 9.65
C LYS A 137 15.24 -2.93 9.20
N ASP A 138 15.80 -3.70 10.12
CA ASP A 138 16.57 -4.90 9.78
C ASP A 138 15.68 -5.98 9.14
N VAL A 139 14.46 -6.16 9.63
CA VAL A 139 13.46 -7.06 9.02
C VAL A 139 13.06 -6.54 7.63
N ALA A 140 12.79 -5.24 7.49
CA ALA A 140 12.48 -4.59 6.22
C ALA A 140 13.57 -4.85 5.16
N MET A 141 14.85 -4.66 5.50
CA MET A 141 15.96 -4.91 4.58
C MET A 141 16.10 -6.38 4.19
N GLN A 142 15.81 -7.33 5.10
CA GLN A 142 15.76 -8.76 4.76
C GLN A 142 14.58 -9.09 3.83
N VAL A 143 13.43 -8.42 4.01
CA VAL A 143 12.30 -8.55 3.08
C VAL A 143 12.67 -7.99 1.71
N MET A 144 13.40 -6.88 1.63
CA MET A 144 13.94 -6.38 0.36
C MET A 144 14.85 -7.41 -0.32
N ASP A 145 15.80 -8.00 0.40
CA ASP A 145 16.68 -9.05 -0.15
C ASP A 145 15.87 -10.20 -0.75
N ASN A 146 14.83 -10.66 -0.02
CA ASN A 146 14.01 -11.75 -0.50
C ASN A 146 13.15 -11.34 -1.70
N LEU A 147 12.57 -10.13 -1.72
CA LEU A 147 11.81 -9.63 -2.87
C LEU A 147 12.66 -9.51 -4.13
N ILE A 148 13.89 -9.00 -3.99
CA ILE A 148 14.87 -8.91 -5.08
C ILE A 148 15.21 -10.30 -5.59
N LYS A 149 15.51 -11.24 -4.69
CA LYS A 149 15.88 -12.62 -5.02
C LYS A 149 14.75 -13.40 -5.68
N ASP A 150 13.55 -13.35 -5.10
CA ASP A 150 12.43 -14.23 -5.48
C ASP A 150 11.66 -13.71 -6.68
N PHE A 151 11.60 -12.39 -6.89
CA PHE A 151 10.84 -11.78 -7.96
C PHE A 151 11.68 -11.03 -8.99
N GLY A 152 12.98 -10.82 -8.74
CA GLY A 152 13.86 -10.06 -9.62
C GLY A 152 13.53 -8.56 -9.63
N LEU A 153 13.07 -8.02 -8.50
CA LEU A 153 12.84 -6.58 -8.33
C LEU A 153 14.16 -5.83 -8.17
N THR A 154 14.19 -4.55 -8.53
CA THR A 154 15.29 -3.65 -8.15
C THR A 154 15.20 -3.24 -6.68
N PRO A 155 16.28 -2.72 -6.07
CA PRO A 155 16.22 -2.19 -4.71
C PRO A 155 15.18 -1.07 -4.52
N GLU A 156 14.97 -0.20 -5.50
CA GLU A 156 13.95 0.84 -5.47
C GLU A 156 12.53 0.24 -5.42
N GLN A 157 12.29 -0.75 -6.29
CA GLN A 157 11.01 -1.46 -6.38
C GLN A 157 10.69 -2.21 -5.07
N ALA A 158 11.69 -2.91 -4.52
CA ALA A 158 11.55 -3.61 -3.25
C ALA A 158 11.33 -2.66 -2.07
N ALA A 159 11.99 -1.51 -2.05
CA ALA A 159 11.79 -0.50 -1.02
C ALA A 159 10.37 0.09 -1.04
N GLY A 160 9.80 0.32 -2.23
CA GLY A 160 8.41 0.79 -2.36
C GLY A 160 7.40 -0.20 -1.76
N VAL A 161 7.59 -1.51 -1.98
CA VAL A 161 6.78 -2.56 -1.33
C VAL A 161 6.93 -2.51 0.18
N VAL A 162 8.18 -2.51 0.67
CA VAL A 162 8.46 -2.57 2.11
C VAL A 162 8.01 -1.31 2.85
N GLY A 163 8.04 -0.13 2.22
CA GLY A 163 7.51 1.10 2.83
C GLY A 163 6.02 1.02 3.16
N ASN A 164 5.23 0.33 2.33
CA ASN A 164 3.83 0.05 2.64
C ASN A 164 3.69 -0.89 3.82
N LEU A 165 4.34 -2.06 3.74
CA LEU A 165 4.29 -3.07 4.81
C LEU A 165 4.75 -2.49 6.16
N TYR A 166 5.79 -1.64 6.14
CA TYR A 166 6.29 -0.96 7.33
C TYR A 166 5.21 -0.09 7.96
N MET A 167 4.45 0.66 7.16
CA MET A 167 3.36 1.50 7.65
C MET A 167 2.15 0.70 8.13
N GLU A 168 1.74 -0.33 7.39
CA GLU A 168 0.60 -1.18 7.76
C GLU A 168 0.82 -1.92 9.08
N SER A 169 2.08 -2.25 9.39
CA SER A 169 2.43 -3.11 10.51
C SER A 169 3.25 -2.44 11.60
N ASP A 170 3.18 -1.11 11.68
CA ASP A 170 3.81 -0.33 12.73
C ASP A 170 5.32 -0.68 12.88
N GLY A 171 6.02 -0.74 11.75
CA GLY A 171 7.45 -1.03 11.70
C GLY A 171 7.80 -2.50 11.51
N MET A 172 7.12 -3.18 10.58
CA MET A 172 7.38 -4.59 10.25
C MET A 172 7.12 -5.54 11.42
N ASN A 173 6.15 -5.23 12.30
CA ASN A 173 5.74 -6.17 13.35
C ASN A 173 4.90 -7.31 12.73
N PRO A 174 5.41 -8.55 12.65
CA PRO A 174 4.72 -9.65 11.95
C PRO A 174 3.49 -10.19 12.70
N HIS A 175 3.32 -9.81 13.96
CA HIS A 175 2.27 -10.30 14.85
C HIS A 175 1.33 -9.19 15.33
N ILE A 176 1.24 -8.09 14.57
CA ILE A 176 0.36 -6.98 14.91
C ILE A 176 -1.08 -7.28 14.47
N ASN A 177 -1.99 -7.24 15.44
CA ASN A 177 -3.43 -7.23 15.22
C ASN A 177 -3.90 -5.82 14.87
N GLN A 178 -5.00 -5.70 14.15
CA GLN A 178 -5.55 -4.40 13.79
C GLN A 178 -5.70 -3.48 15.00
N TYR A 179 -4.97 -2.37 14.96
CA TYR A 179 -4.77 -1.48 16.09
C TYR A 179 -6.07 -0.80 16.55
N SER A 180 -7.06 -0.60 15.66
CA SER A 180 -8.34 0.02 16.01
C SER A 180 -9.16 -0.80 17.01
N GLN A 181 -8.80 -2.07 17.25
CA GLN A 181 -9.37 -2.90 18.31
C GLN A 181 -8.94 -2.45 19.72
N PHE A 182 -7.89 -1.63 19.83
CA PHE A 182 -7.28 -1.25 21.10
C PHE A 182 -7.42 0.25 21.35
N GLY A 183 -7.86 0.64 22.55
CA GLY A 183 -8.06 2.05 22.90
C GLY A 183 -6.81 2.92 22.84
N GLN A 184 -5.61 2.31 22.86
CA GLN A 184 -4.32 2.99 22.70
C GLN A 184 -3.67 2.72 21.33
N GLY A 185 -4.41 2.12 20.38
CA GLY A 185 -3.89 1.74 19.07
C GLY A 185 -2.65 0.84 19.15
N ALA A 186 -1.68 1.08 18.27
CA ALA A 186 -0.40 0.37 18.27
C ALA A 186 0.49 0.66 19.49
N SER A 187 0.12 1.60 20.36
CA SER A 187 0.80 1.79 21.65
C SER A 187 0.34 0.79 22.71
N ASP A 188 -0.75 0.05 22.47
CA ASP A 188 -1.22 -1.00 23.36
C ASP A 188 -0.37 -2.27 23.17
N PRO A 189 0.31 -2.80 24.21
CA PRO A 189 1.08 -4.03 24.08
C PRO A 189 0.24 -5.24 23.63
N ARG A 190 -1.09 -5.21 23.86
CA ARG A 190 -2.02 -6.27 23.44
C ARG A 190 -2.26 -6.29 21.93
N ALA A 191 -1.85 -5.25 21.21
CA ALA A 191 -1.87 -5.24 19.75
C ALA A 191 -0.91 -6.27 19.14
N PHE A 192 0.07 -6.76 19.91
CA PHE A 192 1.12 -7.65 19.43
C PHE A 192 0.97 -9.06 20.03
N GLY A 193 0.83 -10.07 19.17
CA GLY A 193 0.72 -11.47 19.60
C GLY A 193 -0.04 -12.35 18.61
N SER A 194 -0.63 -13.43 19.12
CA SER A 194 -1.46 -14.33 18.31
C SER A 194 -2.62 -13.55 17.64
N PRO A 195 -3.10 -14.01 16.47
CA PRO A 195 -4.27 -13.41 15.82
C PRO A 195 -5.48 -13.38 16.76
N THR A 196 -6.14 -12.22 16.88
CA THR A 196 -7.38 -12.06 17.66
C THR A 196 -8.61 -12.49 16.85
N ASN A 197 -9.68 -12.91 17.53
CA ASN A 197 -11.03 -13.26 17.01
C ASN A 197 -11.11 -14.44 16.01
N ASP A 198 -12.34 -14.95 15.83
CA ASP A 198 -12.64 -16.14 15.02
C ASP A 198 -12.60 -15.85 13.51
N ARG A 199 -12.02 -16.82 12.79
CA ARG A 199 -11.75 -16.84 11.35
C ARG A 199 -12.98 -16.46 10.49
N VAL A 200 -12.72 -15.74 9.38
CA VAL A 200 -13.63 -15.32 8.28
C VAL A 200 -14.46 -14.02 8.45
N GLN A 201 -14.86 -13.55 9.64
CA GLN A 201 -15.86 -12.44 9.75
C GLN A 201 -15.59 -11.33 10.79
N ASP A 202 -14.35 -11.16 11.24
CA ASP A 202 -14.08 -10.25 12.36
C ASP A 202 -13.83 -8.77 11.96
N SER A 203 -13.77 -8.44 10.67
CA SER A 203 -13.39 -7.10 10.18
C SER A 203 -12.04 -6.61 10.72
N THR A 204 -11.12 -7.53 11.06
CA THR A 204 -9.79 -7.20 11.60
C THR A 204 -8.66 -7.70 10.71
N GLY A 205 -7.64 -6.86 10.52
CA GLY A 205 -6.37 -7.18 9.90
C GLY A 205 -5.37 -7.84 10.86
N TYR A 206 -4.42 -8.59 10.30
CA TYR A 206 -3.29 -9.18 11.01
C TYR A 206 -2.00 -9.17 10.17
N GLY A 207 -0.85 -9.00 10.83
CA GLY A 207 0.46 -9.12 10.21
C GLY A 207 0.86 -7.94 9.32
N TRP A 208 1.88 -8.15 8.49
CA TRP A 208 2.55 -7.09 7.72
C TRP A 208 1.65 -6.33 6.75
N ALA A 209 0.82 -7.03 5.99
CA ALA A 209 -0.10 -6.40 5.03
C ALA A 209 -1.50 -6.19 5.62
N GLN A 210 -1.63 -6.25 6.96
CA GLN A 210 -2.91 -6.18 7.67
C GLN A 210 -3.99 -7.07 7.00
N TRP A 211 -3.63 -8.32 6.68
CA TRP A 211 -4.53 -9.24 6.01
C TRP A 211 -5.82 -9.40 6.81
N GLY A 212 -6.94 -9.02 6.19
CA GLY A 212 -8.28 -9.17 6.75
C GLY A 212 -9.06 -10.31 6.13
N GLU A 213 -10.17 -10.68 6.78
CA GLU A 213 -11.14 -11.66 6.29
C GLU A 213 -10.46 -12.98 5.85
N SER A 214 -10.82 -13.51 4.68
CA SER A 214 -10.27 -14.76 4.14
C SER A 214 -8.75 -14.76 3.93
N ARG A 215 -8.11 -13.59 3.76
CA ARG A 215 -6.64 -13.51 3.61
C ARG A 215 -5.94 -13.74 4.95
N LYS A 216 -6.54 -13.29 6.06
CA LYS A 216 -6.06 -13.59 7.41
C LYS A 216 -6.04 -15.10 7.66
N ASP A 217 -7.11 -15.78 7.27
CA ASP A 217 -7.22 -17.24 7.39
C ASP A 217 -6.23 -17.96 6.48
N GLY A 218 -5.97 -17.40 5.29
CA GLY A 218 -4.93 -17.85 4.39
C GLY A 218 -3.54 -17.81 5.03
N LEU A 219 -3.15 -16.69 5.65
CA LEU A 219 -1.89 -16.56 6.39
C LEU A 219 -1.79 -17.61 7.50
N ILE A 220 -2.86 -17.76 8.30
CA ILE A 220 -2.84 -18.70 9.42
C ILE A 220 -2.71 -20.15 8.93
N SER A 221 -3.48 -20.53 7.92
CA SER A 221 -3.43 -21.87 7.33
C SER A 221 -2.08 -22.15 6.67
N PHE A 222 -1.52 -21.14 5.99
CA PHE A 222 -0.18 -21.22 5.41
C PHE A 222 0.87 -21.49 6.50
N ALA A 223 0.82 -20.76 7.62
CA ALA A 223 1.75 -20.94 8.73
C ALA A 223 1.63 -22.32 9.37
N GLU A 224 0.40 -22.77 9.65
CA GLU A 224 0.10 -24.10 10.21
C GLU A 224 0.67 -25.22 9.32
N ASN A 225 0.43 -25.15 8.00
CA ASN A 225 0.91 -26.15 7.05
C ASN A 225 2.43 -26.18 6.89
N ASN A 226 3.12 -25.08 7.22
CA ASN A 226 4.57 -24.98 7.13
C ASN A 226 5.28 -25.07 8.50
N GLY A 227 4.55 -25.41 9.57
CA GLY A 227 5.11 -25.55 10.92
C GLY A 227 5.71 -24.26 11.47
N MET A 228 5.07 -23.12 11.16
CA MET A 228 5.48 -21.78 11.59
C MET A 228 4.43 -21.16 12.51
N ASP A 229 4.84 -20.18 13.31
CA ASP A 229 3.89 -19.31 13.99
C ASP A 229 3.33 -18.29 12.97
N PRO A 230 1.99 -18.06 12.89
CA PRO A 230 1.41 -17.09 11.96
C PRO A 230 1.91 -15.66 12.19
N GLY A 231 2.33 -15.32 13.41
CA GLY A 231 2.94 -14.05 13.76
C GLY A 231 4.46 -13.99 13.55
N SER A 232 5.06 -14.98 12.87
CA SER A 232 6.49 -14.96 12.55
C SER A 232 6.78 -14.20 11.26
N ALA A 233 7.99 -13.62 11.18
CA ALA A 233 8.46 -12.94 9.97
C ALA A 233 8.52 -13.89 8.76
N ALA A 234 8.90 -15.15 8.96
CA ALA A 234 8.90 -16.17 7.91
C ALA A 234 7.48 -16.44 7.40
N ALA A 235 6.48 -16.63 8.28
CA ALA A 235 5.10 -16.87 7.86
C ALA A 235 4.54 -15.69 7.06
N ASN A 236 4.75 -14.46 7.54
CA ASN A 236 4.30 -13.25 6.86
C ASN A 236 4.93 -13.13 5.46
N TYR A 237 6.25 -13.32 5.34
CA TYR A 237 6.91 -13.27 4.03
C TYR A 237 6.45 -14.39 3.09
N GLY A 238 6.32 -15.63 3.58
CA GLY A 238 5.92 -16.74 2.72
C GLY A 238 4.52 -16.62 2.21
N PHE A 239 3.59 -16.15 3.04
CA PHE A 239 2.23 -15.93 2.60
C PHE A 239 2.17 -14.77 1.60
N LEU A 240 2.88 -13.67 1.85
CA LEU A 240 3.05 -12.59 0.87
C LEU A 240 3.61 -13.12 -0.47
N LYS A 241 4.66 -13.94 -0.41
CA LYS A 241 5.26 -14.58 -1.60
C LYS A 241 4.27 -15.49 -2.30
N HIS A 242 3.51 -16.28 -1.56
CA HIS A 242 2.48 -17.17 -2.10
C HIS A 242 1.43 -16.36 -2.87
N GLU A 243 0.92 -15.27 -2.29
CA GLU A 243 -0.03 -14.38 -2.98
C GLU A 243 0.59 -13.79 -4.25
N LEU A 244 1.79 -13.20 -4.14
CA LEU A 244 2.48 -12.55 -5.25
C LEU A 244 2.99 -13.52 -6.35
N SER A 245 2.86 -14.83 -6.17
CA SER A 245 3.32 -15.83 -7.15
C SER A 245 2.23 -16.79 -7.64
N SER A 246 1.22 -17.06 -6.81
CA SER A 246 0.31 -18.19 -7.00
C SER A 246 -1.17 -17.79 -6.96
N THR A 247 -1.48 -16.51 -6.79
CA THR A 247 -2.85 -15.98 -6.78
C THR A 247 -2.98 -14.81 -7.77
N PRO A 248 -4.17 -14.24 -7.99
CA PRO A 248 -4.32 -13.06 -8.84
C PRO A 248 -3.47 -11.84 -8.43
N GLU A 249 -2.96 -11.81 -7.19
CA GLU A 249 -2.02 -10.76 -6.73
C GLU A 249 -0.68 -10.79 -7.47
N SER A 250 -0.35 -11.88 -8.19
CA SER A 250 0.86 -11.94 -9.01
C SER A 250 0.94 -10.85 -10.07
N ALA A 251 -0.20 -10.30 -10.51
CA ALA A 251 -0.25 -9.17 -11.43
C ALA A 251 0.43 -7.90 -10.88
N VAL A 252 0.56 -7.77 -9.56
CA VAL A 252 1.25 -6.64 -8.91
C VAL A 252 2.75 -6.67 -9.24
N ILE A 253 3.37 -7.84 -9.30
CA ILE A 253 4.81 -7.98 -9.63
C ILE A 253 5.11 -7.44 -11.03
N ASP A 254 4.26 -7.74 -12.01
CA ASP A 254 4.44 -7.26 -13.39
C ASP A 254 4.32 -5.74 -13.50
N LYS A 255 3.52 -5.11 -12.63
CA LYS A 255 3.41 -3.66 -12.54
C LYS A 255 4.61 -3.04 -11.82
N LEU A 256 5.05 -3.64 -10.70
CA LEU A 256 6.23 -3.19 -9.97
C LEU A 256 7.47 -3.17 -10.87
N LYS A 257 7.67 -4.21 -11.69
CA LYS A 257 8.79 -4.27 -12.64
C LYS A 257 8.83 -3.16 -13.70
N LYS A 258 7.73 -2.44 -13.89
CA LYS A 258 7.62 -1.31 -14.84
C LYS A 258 7.82 0.05 -14.15
N THR A 259 8.05 0.06 -12.84
CA THR A 259 8.33 1.27 -12.07
C THR A 259 9.83 1.53 -12.03
N ASP A 260 10.20 2.81 -12.04
CA ASP A 260 11.61 3.25 -12.06
C ASP A 260 12.06 3.87 -10.72
N SER A 261 11.13 4.11 -9.79
CA SER A 261 11.38 4.83 -8.55
C SER A 261 10.73 4.18 -7.33
N VAL A 262 11.26 4.47 -6.14
CA VAL A 262 10.69 4.04 -4.85
C VAL A 262 9.25 4.52 -4.71
N SER A 263 8.98 5.76 -5.13
CA SER A 263 7.66 6.38 -5.12
C SER A 263 6.66 5.63 -5.99
N ASP A 264 7.00 5.35 -7.24
CA ASP A 264 6.10 4.65 -8.17
C ASP A 264 5.80 3.23 -7.68
N ALA A 265 6.82 2.51 -7.20
CA ALA A 265 6.66 1.17 -6.64
C ALA A 265 5.78 1.16 -5.38
N MET A 266 5.96 2.15 -4.49
CA MET A 266 5.13 2.32 -3.30
C MET A 266 3.66 2.50 -3.68
N VAL A 267 3.37 3.33 -4.68
CA VAL A 267 2.01 3.60 -5.14
C VAL A 267 1.39 2.36 -5.77
N VAL A 268 2.11 1.67 -6.66
CA VAL A 268 1.64 0.42 -7.27
C VAL A 268 1.26 -0.60 -6.21
N PHE A 269 2.13 -0.82 -5.23
CA PHE A 269 1.85 -1.79 -4.16
C PHE A 269 0.66 -1.36 -3.28
N ARG A 270 0.60 -0.07 -2.89
CA ARG A 270 -0.53 0.49 -2.12
C ARG A 270 -1.86 0.29 -2.85
N GLN A 271 -1.89 0.61 -4.14
CA GLN A 271 -3.12 0.62 -4.91
C GLN A 271 -3.59 -0.80 -5.27
N ASP A 272 -2.66 -1.65 -5.71
CA ASP A 272 -3.02 -2.91 -6.36
C ASP A 272 -2.97 -4.12 -5.41
N PHE A 273 -2.12 -4.09 -4.38
CA PHE A 273 -2.02 -5.15 -3.37
C PHE A 273 -2.77 -4.78 -2.08
N GLU A 274 -2.36 -3.70 -1.42
CA GLU A 274 -2.99 -3.27 -0.15
C GLU A 274 -4.41 -2.76 -0.36
N ARG A 275 -4.63 -2.09 -1.49
CA ARG A 275 -5.88 -1.35 -1.80
C ARG A 275 -6.22 -0.35 -0.71
N ALA A 276 -5.19 0.18 -0.05
CA ALA A 276 -5.33 1.16 1.02
C ALA A 276 -5.82 2.49 0.43
N ALA A 277 -6.68 3.18 1.17
CA ALA A 277 -7.20 4.48 0.78
C ALA A 277 -6.06 5.47 0.50
N VAL A 278 -6.26 6.31 -0.52
CA VAL A 278 -5.36 7.42 -0.80
C VAL A 278 -5.46 8.42 0.34
N GLY A 279 -4.34 8.70 1.00
CA GLY A 279 -4.24 9.77 1.97
C GLY A 279 -2.84 10.34 1.88
N SER A 280 -2.70 11.55 1.40
CA SER A 280 -1.43 12.28 1.27
C SER A 280 -0.53 12.29 2.51
N SER A 281 -1.06 12.32 3.73
CA SER A 281 -0.23 12.14 4.94
C SER A 281 0.27 10.71 5.06
N ALA A 282 -0.60 9.71 4.82
CA ALA A 282 -0.25 8.29 4.86
C ALA A 282 0.70 7.89 3.72
N ASP A 283 0.48 8.37 2.49
CA ASP A 283 1.34 8.16 1.33
C ASP A 283 2.69 8.84 1.52
N GLN A 284 2.73 10.04 2.09
CA GLN A 284 3.99 10.69 2.44
C GLN A 284 4.74 9.92 3.53
N GLU A 285 4.06 9.40 4.55
CA GLU A 285 4.68 8.57 5.59
C GLU A 285 5.23 7.26 5.01
N ARG A 286 4.46 6.59 4.13
CA ARG A 286 4.92 5.41 3.36
C ARG A 286 6.15 5.71 2.54
N LEU A 287 6.14 6.81 1.79
CA LEU A 287 7.28 7.21 0.95
C LEU A 287 8.50 7.57 1.79
N ASN A 288 8.32 8.32 2.88
CA ASN A 288 9.39 8.67 3.80
C ASN A 288 10.04 7.40 4.37
N LYS A 289 9.24 6.43 4.80
CA LYS A 289 9.76 5.15 5.32
C LYS A 289 10.40 4.30 4.23
N ALA A 290 9.81 4.25 3.03
CA ALA A 290 10.40 3.56 1.89
C ALA A 290 11.79 4.11 1.55
N ASN A 291 11.94 5.44 1.46
CA ASN A 291 13.21 6.11 1.18
C ASN A 291 14.23 5.91 2.31
N GLU A 292 13.81 6.05 3.57
CA GLU A 292 14.69 5.82 4.72
C GLU A 292 15.26 4.39 4.72
N ILE A 293 14.42 3.39 4.45
CA ILE A 293 14.82 1.98 4.37
C ILE A 293 15.71 1.75 3.13
N TYR A 294 15.39 2.35 1.99
CA TYR A 294 16.20 2.28 0.77
C TYR A 294 17.62 2.83 0.97
N GLU A 295 17.76 3.98 1.63
CA GLU A 295 19.08 4.55 1.94
C GLU A 295 19.87 3.66 2.92
N ALA A 296 19.21 3.14 3.96
CA ALA A 296 19.81 2.17 4.87
C ALA A 296 20.28 0.91 4.11
N TYR A 297 19.45 0.37 3.22
CA TYR A 297 19.77 -0.78 2.40
C TYR A 297 21.00 -0.55 1.51
N LYS A 298 21.07 0.60 0.82
CA LYS A 298 22.25 0.98 0.01
C LYS A 298 23.51 1.06 0.84
N SER A 299 23.45 1.69 2.02
CA SER A 299 24.62 1.80 2.90
C SER A 299 25.11 0.46 3.44
N ARG A 300 24.22 -0.53 3.61
CA ARG A 300 24.56 -1.89 4.05
C ARG A 300 25.21 -2.72 2.95
N THR A 301 24.89 -2.43 1.69
CA THR A 301 25.30 -3.22 0.51
C THR A 301 26.47 -2.61 -0.28
N ALA A 302 26.85 -1.37 0.02
CA ALA A 302 28.04 -0.70 -0.47
C ALA A 302 29.32 -1.24 0.18
#